data_AF-A0AAV8WT01-F1
#
_entry.id   AF-A0AAV8WT01-F1
#
_cell.length_a   1.000
_cell.length_b   1.000
_cell.length_c   1.000
_cell.angle_alpha   90.00
_cell.angle_beta   90.00
_cell.angle_gamma   90.00
#
_symmetry.space_group_name_H-M   'P 1'
#
loop_
_entity.id
_entity.type
_entity.pdbx_description
1 polymer ?
#
loop_
_entity_poly.entity_id
_entity_poly.type
_entity_poly.pdbx_seq_one_letter_code
_entity_poly.pdbx_strand_id
1 'polypeptide(L)'
;MLSFFREKNIELDNAASYVTNVIDVLKQKRTHSENQFASIIQSASNTLEALAVELKVPRLASRQTQRVNIPASNAVDYWRKVIFIPVLDYIISDLTERFSDKTLKCFSLNELIPKNLVLLTDYNSLKEKMTLICQQFSGLIENVESESAKLLGEVQIHQKTIDKNTSCQTETAIETLISIDQNFYPTITKYLKILVTLPISVATAERSFSSLRRVKSWMRSRMKQDRLEGLALLHIHRDIDIEIERVIDRFAKESRRLEFTL
;
A
#
# COMPACT_ATOMS: atom_id res chain seq x y z
N MET A 1 -11.80 -7.81 -5.80
CA MET A 1 -10.56 -8.10 -5.03
C MET A 1 -10.62 -7.47 -3.64
N LEU A 2 -10.94 -6.18 -3.48
CA LEU A 2 -11.11 -5.56 -2.15
C LEU A 2 -12.31 -6.06 -1.34
N SER A 3 -13.38 -6.54 -2.00
CA SER A 3 -14.51 -7.21 -1.34
C SER A 3 -14.14 -8.60 -0.84
N PHE A 4 -13.20 -9.28 -1.52
CA PHE A 4 -12.78 -10.66 -1.21
C PHE A 4 -12.08 -10.73 0.14
N PHE A 5 -11.13 -9.83 0.42
CA PHE A 5 -10.46 -9.75 1.72
C PHE A 5 -11.34 -9.20 2.87
N ARG A 6 -12.61 -8.87 2.61
CA ARG A 6 -13.57 -8.40 3.61
C ARG A 6 -14.62 -9.46 3.99
N GLU A 7 -14.65 -10.62 3.32
CA GLU A 7 -15.60 -11.68 3.65
C GLU A 7 -15.17 -12.48 4.88
N LYS A 8 -16.13 -12.78 5.75
CA LYS A 8 -15.96 -13.23 7.15
C LYS A 8 -15.16 -14.54 7.38
N ASN A 9 -14.72 -15.24 6.33
CA ASN A 9 -14.27 -16.64 6.43
C ASN A 9 -13.12 -17.04 5.48
N ILE A 10 -12.27 -16.11 5.03
CA ILE A 10 -11.10 -16.51 4.24
C ILE A 10 -9.94 -16.83 5.18
N GLU A 11 -9.63 -18.12 5.33
CA GLU A 11 -8.37 -18.57 5.94
C GLU A 11 -7.21 -17.92 5.19
N LEU A 12 -6.29 -17.32 5.95
CA LEU A 12 -5.22 -16.48 5.41
C LEU A 12 -4.39 -17.18 4.34
N ASP A 13 -4.21 -18.49 4.48
CA ASP A 13 -3.47 -19.35 3.56
C ASP A 13 -4.18 -19.49 2.20
N ASN A 14 -5.51 -19.60 2.21
CA ASN A 14 -6.31 -19.59 0.99
C ASN A 14 -6.20 -18.22 0.29
N ALA A 15 -6.26 -17.13 1.07
CA ALA A 15 -6.11 -15.77 0.54
C ALA A 15 -4.75 -15.54 -0.14
N ALA A 16 -3.66 -16.02 0.48
CA ALA A 16 -2.32 -15.94 -0.08
C ALA A 16 -2.20 -16.73 -1.40
N SER A 17 -2.75 -17.94 -1.46
CA SER A 17 -2.81 -18.76 -2.68
C SER A 17 -3.59 -18.08 -3.81
N TYR A 18 -4.71 -17.41 -3.51
CA TYR A 18 -5.43 -16.63 -4.52
C TYR A 18 -4.61 -15.47 -5.07
N VAL A 19 -3.86 -14.77 -4.21
CA VAL A 19 -2.98 -13.68 -4.65
C VAL A 19 -1.87 -14.19 -5.55
N THR A 20 -1.21 -15.30 -5.20
CA THR A 20 -0.16 -15.88 -6.04
C THR A 20 -0.71 -16.26 -7.41
N ASN A 21 -1.90 -16.88 -7.45
CA ASN A 21 -2.57 -17.21 -8.71
C ASN A 21 -2.88 -15.96 -9.55
N VAL A 22 -3.34 -14.88 -8.92
CA VAL A 22 -3.58 -13.60 -9.62
C VAL A 22 -2.27 -13.03 -10.17
N ILE A 23 -1.20 -13.03 -9.39
CA ILE A 23 0.13 -12.56 -9.81
C ILE A 23 0.59 -13.37 -11.03
N ASP A 24 0.42 -14.69 -11.02
CA ASP A 24 0.82 -15.55 -12.12
C ASP A 24 0.00 -15.31 -13.38
N VAL A 25 -1.32 -15.13 -13.27
CA VAL A 25 -2.17 -14.71 -14.40
C VAL A 25 -1.71 -13.37 -14.96
N LEU A 26 -1.36 -12.40 -14.11
CA LEU A 26 -0.86 -11.09 -14.57
C LEU A 26 0.51 -11.21 -15.25
N LYS A 27 1.42 -12.06 -14.74
CA LYS A 27 2.70 -12.36 -15.39
C LYS A 27 2.49 -13.02 -16.75
N GLN A 28 1.55 -13.95 -16.87
CA GLN A 28 1.19 -14.56 -18.16
C GLN A 28 0.62 -13.54 -19.13
N LYS A 29 -0.20 -12.59 -18.66
CA LYS A 29 -0.69 -11.48 -19.50
C LYS A 29 0.43 -10.55 -19.94
N ARG A 30 1.42 -10.34 -19.08
CA ARG A 30 2.62 -9.55 -19.40
C ARG A 30 3.49 -10.24 -20.46
N THR A 31 3.71 -11.55 -20.38
CA THR A 31 4.50 -12.30 -21.38
C THR A 31 3.79 -12.36 -22.73
N HIS A 32 2.47 -12.57 -22.73
CA HIS A 32 1.64 -12.59 -23.94
C HIS A 32 0.98 -11.23 -24.23
N SER A 33 1.69 -10.13 -23.93
CA SER A 33 1.11 -8.78 -23.95
C SER A 33 0.53 -8.35 -25.29
N GLU A 34 1.05 -8.86 -26.41
CA GLU A 34 0.56 -8.53 -27.75
C GLU A 34 -0.87 -9.04 -27.97
N ASN A 35 -1.12 -10.32 -27.65
CA ASN A 35 -2.44 -10.93 -27.77
C ASN A 35 -3.43 -10.33 -26.78
N GLN A 36 -2.99 -10.07 -25.54
CA GLN A 36 -3.85 -9.53 -24.49
C GLN A 36 -4.21 -8.06 -24.72
N PHE A 37 -3.33 -7.30 -25.37
CA PHE A 37 -3.58 -5.91 -25.69
C PHE A 37 -4.47 -5.73 -26.92
N ALA A 38 -4.58 -6.74 -27.79
CA ALA A 38 -5.37 -6.67 -29.04
C ALA A 38 -6.86 -6.31 -28.80
N SER A 39 -7.51 -6.92 -27.80
CA SER A 39 -8.92 -6.60 -27.50
C SER A 39 -9.09 -5.20 -26.91
N ILE A 40 -8.13 -4.77 -26.08
CA ILE A 40 -8.12 -3.45 -25.45
C ILE A 40 -7.96 -2.36 -26.50
N ILE A 41 -7.00 -2.52 -27.42
CA ILE A 41 -6.78 -1.54 -28.48
C ILE A 41 -7.93 -1.54 -29.48
N GLN A 42 -8.55 -2.68 -29.78
CA GLN A 42 -9.74 -2.70 -30.63
C GLN A 42 -10.89 -1.88 -30.03
N SER A 43 -11.16 -2.06 -28.74
CA SER A 43 -12.18 -1.27 -28.03
C SER A 43 -11.84 0.23 -28.05
N ALA A 44 -10.57 0.58 -27.80
CA ALA A 44 -10.10 1.96 -27.86
C ALA A 44 -10.23 2.55 -29.28
N SER A 45 -9.89 1.80 -30.32
CA SER A 45 -10.03 2.22 -31.72
C SER A 45 -11.49 2.50 -32.07
N ASN A 46 -12.42 1.62 -31.68
CA ASN A 46 -13.86 1.84 -31.90
C ASN A 46 -14.35 3.14 -31.24
N THR A 47 -13.86 3.45 -30.03
CA THR A 47 -14.21 4.72 -29.37
C THR A 47 -13.58 5.95 -30.04
N LEU A 48 -12.38 5.82 -30.61
CA LEU A 48 -11.72 6.90 -31.35
C LEU A 48 -12.42 7.19 -32.68
N GLU A 49 -12.85 6.15 -33.39
CA GLU A 49 -13.65 6.26 -34.62
C GLU A 49 -14.97 6.99 -34.36
N ALA A 50 -15.68 6.65 -33.28
CA ALA A 50 -16.92 7.34 -32.87
C ALA A 50 -16.71 8.84 -32.57
N LEU A 51 -15.49 9.23 -32.18
CA LEU A 51 -15.11 10.61 -31.91
C LEU A 51 -14.43 11.30 -33.10
N ALA A 52 -14.30 10.61 -34.24
CA ALA A 52 -13.55 11.07 -35.42
C ALA A 52 -12.09 11.47 -35.11
N VAL A 53 -11.43 10.73 -34.21
CA VAL A 53 -10.02 10.94 -33.81
C VAL A 53 -9.15 9.80 -34.32
N GLU A 54 -7.99 10.13 -34.88
CA GLU A 54 -7.02 9.12 -35.36
C GLU A 54 -6.10 8.63 -34.23
N LEU A 55 -5.81 7.32 -34.21
CA LEU A 55 -4.83 6.73 -33.30
C LEU A 55 -3.40 7.11 -33.73
N LYS A 56 -2.77 8.02 -33.01
CA LYS A 56 -1.39 8.47 -33.27
C LYS A 56 -0.50 8.36 -32.05
N VAL A 57 0.81 8.22 -32.31
CA VAL A 57 1.83 8.37 -31.28
C VAL A 57 1.88 9.85 -30.86
N PRO A 58 1.87 10.17 -29.55
CA PRO A 58 2.04 11.54 -29.07
C PRO A 58 3.35 12.16 -29.57
N ARG A 59 3.37 13.49 -29.73
CA ARG A 59 4.57 14.21 -30.12
C ARG A 59 5.71 13.96 -29.12
N LEU A 60 6.81 13.37 -29.60
CA LEU A 60 8.02 13.15 -28.82
C LEU A 60 8.92 14.38 -28.91
N ALA A 61 9.48 14.81 -27.77
CA ALA A 61 10.46 15.89 -27.76
C ALA A 61 11.83 15.35 -28.19
N SER A 62 12.53 16.05 -29.10
CA SER A 62 13.85 15.59 -29.59
C SER A 62 14.91 15.57 -28.49
N ARG A 63 14.81 16.49 -27.52
CA ARG A 63 15.71 16.57 -26.37
C ARG A 63 14.92 16.35 -25.08
N GLN A 64 15.04 15.16 -24.50
CA GLN A 64 14.55 14.85 -23.17
C GLN A 64 15.74 14.48 -22.28
N THR A 65 15.85 15.13 -21.12
CA THR A 65 16.94 14.89 -20.16
C THR A 65 16.54 13.94 -19.03
N GLN A 66 15.25 13.65 -18.86
CA GLN A 66 14.71 12.95 -17.68
C GLN A 66 13.69 11.85 -18.01
N ARG A 67 13.27 11.73 -19.28
CA ARG A 67 12.42 10.63 -19.76
C ARG A 67 12.97 10.12 -21.08
N VAL A 68 12.91 8.81 -21.27
CA VAL A 68 13.34 8.17 -22.51
C VAL A 68 12.18 8.15 -23.49
N ASN A 69 12.45 8.51 -24.74
CA ASN A 69 11.54 8.26 -25.85
C ASN A 69 11.51 6.75 -26.11
N ILE A 70 10.38 6.10 -25.81
CA ILE A 70 10.23 4.66 -25.99
C ILE A 70 10.14 4.35 -27.50
N PRO A 71 11.07 3.53 -28.05
CA PRO A 71 11.02 3.15 -29.45
C PRO A 71 9.82 2.23 -29.71
N ALA A 72 9.03 2.58 -30.71
CA ALA A 72 7.82 1.86 -31.10
C ALA A 72 7.72 1.79 -32.63
N SER A 73 7.29 0.63 -33.13
CA SER A 73 7.11 0.40 -34.57
C SER A 73 5.85 1.07 -35.12
N ASN A 74 4.79 1.13 -34.32
CA ASN A 74 3.51 1.76 -34.65
C ASN A 74 2.82 2.29 -33.39
N ALA A 75 1.68 2.98 -33.56
CA ALA A 75 0.93 3.55 -32.44
C ALA A 75 0.44 2.50 -31.43
N VAL A 76 0.06 1.30 -31.90
CA VAL A 76 -0.38 0.20 -31.03
C VAL A 76 0.76 -0.28 -30.15
N ASP A 77 1.93 -0.52 -30.74
CA ASP A 77 3.15 -0.94 -30.03
C ASP A 77 3.60 0.12 -29.03
N TYR A 78 3.48 1.41 -29.38
CA TYR A 78 3.77 2.52 -28.48
C TYR A 78 2.91 2.47 -27.21
N TRP A 79 1.59 2.45 -27.36
CA TRP A 79 0.68 2.45 -26.21
C TRP A 79 0.78 1.19 -25.36
N ARG A 80 1.08 0.04 -25.99
CA ARG A 80 1.38 -1.21 -25.27
C ARG A 80 2.61 -1.06 -24.36
N LYS A 81 3.72 -0.53 -24.89
CA LYS A 81 4.97 -0.36 -24.13
C LYS A 81 4.93 0.78 -23.11
N VAL A 82 4.16 1.84 -23.37
CA VAL A 82 4.12 3.05 -22.54
C VAL A 82 3.07 2.96 -21.44
N ILE A 83 1.95 2.27 -21.69
CA ILE A 83 0.84 2.16 -20.74
C ILE A 83 0.65 0.73 -20.27
N PHE A 84 0.35 -0.20 -21.18
CA PHE A 84 -0.12 -1.53 -20.79
C PHE A 84 0.91 -2.31 -19.97
N ILE A 85 2.15 -2.42 -20.48
CA ILE A 85 3.23 -3.14 -19.79
C ILE A 85 3.57 -2.46 -18.45
N PRO A 86 3.82 -1.13 -18.38
CA PRO A 86 4.12 -0.48 -17.11
C PRO A 86 3.01 -0.59 -16.06
N VAL A 87 1.74 -0.57 -16.47
CA VAL A 87 0.61 -0.77 -15.54
C VAL A 87 0.62 -2.19 -14.98
N LEU A 88 0.82 -3.21 -15.82
CA LEU A 88 0.96 -4.59 -15.35
C LEU A 88 2.16 -4.76 -14.42
N ASP A 89 3.31 -4.21 -14.79
CA ASP A 89 4.55 -4.27 -13.98
C ASP A 89 4.34 -3.64 -12.62
N TYR A 90 3.67 -2.49 -12.58
CA TYR A 90 3.33 -1.82 -11.33
C TYR A 90 2.41 -2.68 -10.45
N ILE A 91 1.32 -3.22 -11.01
CA ILE A 91 0.38 -4.06 -10.24
C ILE A 91 1.06 -5.34 -9.75
N ILE A 92 1.87 -5.99 -10.58
CA ILE A 92 2.62 -7.19 -10.22
C ILE A 92 3.60 -6.86 -9.09
N SER A 93 4.38 -5.79 -9.22
CA SER A 93 5.33 -5.36 -8.20
C SER A 93 4.64 -5.04 -6.88
N ASP A 94 3.55 -4.26 -6.92
CA ASP A 94 2.77 -3.87 -5.74
C ASP A 94 2.21 -5.11 -5.02
N LEU A 95 1.55 -6.01 -5.74
CA LEU A 95 1.02 -7.25 -5.16
C LEU A 95 2.14 -8.15 -4.60
N THR A 96 3.28 -8.25 -5.29
CA THR A 96 4.40 -9.09 -4.85
C THR A 96 5.05 -8.55 -3.57
N GLU A 97 5.25 -7.23 -3.48
CA GLU A 97 5.81 -6.59 -2.29
C GLU A 97 4.85 -6.71 -1.10
N ARG A 98 3.56 -6.42 -1.35
CA ARG A 98 2.49 -6.38 -0.35
C ARG A 98 2.13 -7.73 0.26
N PHE A 99 2.27 -8.80 -0.50
CA PHE A 99 1.99 -10.17 -0.06
C PHE A 99 3.26 -11.04 -0.03
N SER A 100 4.41 -10.40 0.19
CA SER A 100 5.66 -11.10 0.44
C SER A 100 5.60 -11.94 1.72
N ASP A 101 6.42 -12.98 1.82
CA ASP A 101 6.47 -13.84 3.02
C ASP A 101 6.66 -13.06 4.32
N LYS A 102 7.37 -11.93 4.27
CA LYS A 102 7.56 -11.03 5.41
C LYS A 102 6.24 -10.39 5.87
N THR A 103 5.45 -9.90 4.92
CA THR A 103 4.12 -9.32 5.20
C THR A 103 3.13 -10.39 5.63
N LEU A 104 3.15 -11.58 5.00
CA LEU A 104 2.29 -12.71 5.35
C LEU A 104 2.51 -13.17 6.79
N LYS A 105 3.77 -13.21 7.25
CA LYS A 105 4.09 -13.51 8.65
C LYS A 105 3.47 -12.53 9.64
N CYS A 106 3.36 -11.24 9.29
CA CYS A 106 2.75 -10.24 10.16
C CYS A 106 1.25 -10.46 10.40
N PHE A 107 0.57 -11.24 9.56
CA PHE A 107 -0.82 -11.60 9.81
C PHE A 107 -0.99 -12.64 10.93
N SER A 108 0.08 -13.26 11.43
CA SER A 108 0.03 -14.01 12.68
C SER A 108 -0.46 -13.16 13.86
N LEU A 109 -0.34 -11.84 13.77
CA LEU A 109 -0.94 -10.89 14.73
C LEU A 109 -2.47 -10.97 14.80
N ASN A 110 -3.15 -11.54 13.80
CA ASN A 110 -4.60 -11.81 13.87
C ASN A 110 -4.95 -12.73 15.04
N GLU A 111 -4.00 -13.53 15.56
CA GLU A 111 -4.22 -14.35 16.75
C GLU A 111 -4.57 -13.51 17.98
N LEU A 112 -4.19 -12.23 18.03
CA LEU A 112 -4.53 -11.31 19.12
C LEU A 112 -5.98 -10.80 19.09
N ILE A 113 -6.73 -11.10 18.02
CA ILE A 113 -8.15 -10.75 17.93
C ILE A 113 -8.95 -11.67 18.86
N PRO A 114 -9.85 -11.16 19.71
CA PRO A 114 -10.66 -11.93 20.67
C PRO A 114 -11.30 -13.19 20.08
N LYS A 115 -11.88 -13.11 18.87
CA LYS A 115 -12.43 -14.27 18.15
C LYS A 115 -11.44 -15.43 18.02
N ASN A 116 -10.16 -15.13 17.74
CA ASN A 116 -9.10 -16.12 17.56
C ASN A 116 -8.46 -16.52 18.90
N LEU A 117 -8.35 -15.58 19.85
CA LEU A 117 -7.84 -15.84 21.19
C LEU A 117 -8.67 -16.89 21.94
N VAL A 118 -9.99 -16.91 21.76
CA VAL A 118 -10.88 -17.90 22.42
C VAL A 118 -10.60 -19.33 21.93
N LEU A 119 -10.08 -19.50 20.72
CA LEU A 119 -9.71 -20.82 20.17
C LEU A 119 -8.42 -21.37 20.78
N LEU A 120 -7.58 -20.51 21.37
CA LEU A 120 -6.28 -20.87 21.94
C LEU A 120 -6.39 -21.16 23.43
N THR A 121 -6.83 -22.37 23.77
CA THR A 121 -7.05 -22.76 25.18
C THR A 121 -5.82 -23.37 25.86
N ASP A 122 -4.87 -23.93 25.09
CA ASP A 122 -3.66 -24.54 25.64
C ASP A 122 -2.57 -23.51 25.94
N TYR A 123 -2.03 -23.55 27.16
CA TYR A 123 -1.03 -22.60 27.63
C TYR A 123 0.29 -22.71 26.86
N ASN A 124 0.76 -23.94 26.58
CA ASN A 124 2.03 -24.15 25.90
C ASN A 124 1.97 -23.65 24.45
N SER A 125 0.89 -23.98 23.75
CA SER A 125 0.61 -23.48 22.40
C SER A 125 0.54 -21.96 22.35
N LEU A 126 -0.11 -21.33 23.35
CA LEU A 126 -0.21 -19.88 23.44
C LEU A 126 1.16 -19.23 23.70
N LYS A 127 1.95 -19.79 24.62
CA LYS A 127 3.31 -19.33 24.91
C LYS A 127 4.21 -19.42 23.67
N GLU A 128 4.17 -20.51 22.93
CA GLU A 128 4.93 -20.66 21.68
C GLU A 128 4.52 -19.59 20.65
N LYS A 129 3.22 -19.39 20.43
CA LYS A 129 2.70 -18.39 19.49
C LYS A 129 3.11 -16.96 19.86
N MET A 130 2.98 -16.56 21.12
CA MET A 130 3.38 -15.23 21.58
C MET A 130 4.90 -15.03 21.47
N THR A 131 5.68 -16.08 21.72
CA THR A 131 7.13 -16.05 21.54
C THR A 131 7.50 -15.89 20.07
N LEU A 132 6.83 -16.63 19.17
CA LEU A 132 7.03 -16.53 17.73
C LEU A 132 6.71 -15.12 17.21
N ILE A 133 5.59 -14.53 17.66
CA ILE A 133 5.23 -13.15 17.31
C ILE A 133 6.34 -12.19 17.73
N CYS A 134 6.78 -12.22 18.99
CA CYS A 134 7.85 -11.32 19.45
C CYS A 134 9.18 -11.55 18.71
N GLN A 135 9.52 -12.79 18.37
CA GLN A 135 10.73 -13.11 17.58
C GLN A 135 10.69 -12.49 16.18
N GLN A 136 9.53 -12.46 15.52
CA GLN A 136 9.38 -11.81 14.21
C GLN A 136 9.72 -10.31 14.25
N PHE A 137 9.47 -9.65 15.39
CA PHE A 137 9.75 -8.23 15.59
C PHE A 137 11.02 -7.98 16.41
N SER A 138 11.91 -8.97 16.54
CA SER A 138 13.16 -8.88 17.31
C SER A 138 14.04 -7.69 16.93
N GLY A 139 14.06 -7.28 15.65
CA GLY A 139 14.79 -6.08 15.22
C GLY A 139 14.24 -4.75 15.76
N LEU A 140 13.02 -4.75 16.29
CA LEU A 140 12.34 -3.59 16.89
C LEU A 140 12.19 -3.71 18.42
N ILE A 141 12.67 -4.81 19.01
CA ILE A 141 12.45 -5.16 20.41
C ILE A 141 13.80 -5.36 21.08
N GLU A 142 14.05 -4.65 22.18
CA GLU A 142 15.31 -4.75 22.93
C GLU A 142 15.47 -6.11 23.62
N ASN A 143 14.39 -6.65 24.21
CA ASN A 143 14.40 -7.94 24.88
C ASN A 143 13.14 -8.75 24.53
N VAL A 144 13.31 -9.72 23.65
CA VAL A 144 12.23 -10.59 23.13
C VAL A 144 11.61 -11.43 24.24
N GLU A 145 12.40 -11.94 25.19
CA GLU A 145 11.88 -12.76 26.30
C GLU A 145 11.01 -11.94 27.25
N SER A 146 11.42 -10.71 27.56
CA SER A 146 10.63 -9.82 28.40
C SER A 146 9.32 -9.42 27.71
N GLU A 147 9.37 -9.04 26.42
CA GLU A 147 8.16 -8.67 25.69
C GLU A 147 7.22 -9.85 25.47
N SER A 148 7.72 -11.06 25.20
CA SER A 148 6.88 -12.25 25.06
C SER A 148 6.19 -12.60 26.38
N ALA A 149 6.87 -12.46 27.52
CA ALA A 149 6.27 -12.67 28.84
C ALA A 149 5.16 -11.64 29.16
N LYS A 150 5.38 -10.35 28.82
CA LYS A 150 4.35 -9.30 28.97
C LYS A 150 3.14 -9.58 28.08
N LEU A 151 3.37 -9.85 26.80
CA LEU A 151 2.31 -10.16 25.84
C LEU A 151 1.50 -11.38 26.28
N LEU A 152 2.18 -12.44 26.72
CA LEU A 152 1.55 -13.64 27.27
C LEU A 152 0.64 -13.32 28.46
N GLY A 153 1.13 -12.54 29.43
CA GLY A 153 0.34 -12.13 30.60
C GLY A 153 -0.88 -11.31 30.23
N GLU A 154 -0.72 -10.29 29.37
CA GLU A 154 -1.85 -9.49 28.87
C GLU A 154 -2.89 -10.35 28.14
N VAL A 155 -2.44 -11.27 27.27
CA VAL A 155 -3.34 -12.16 26.52
C VAL A 155 -4.11 -13.08 27.47
N GLN A 156 -3.46 -13.64 28.49
CA GLN A 156 -4.16 -14.49 29.47
C GLN A 156 -5.21 -13.72 30.27
N ILE A 157 -4.90 -12.49 30.68
CA ILE A 157 -5.87 -11.63 31.37
C ILE A 157 -7.01 -11.27 30.40
N HIS A 158 -6.69 -10.96 29.14
CA HIS A 158 -7.68 -10.66 28.12
C HIS A 158 -8.62 -11.85 27.87
N GLN A 159 -8.09 -13.07 27.75
CA GLN A 159 -8.89 -14.30 27.62
C GLN A 159 -9.86 -14.53 28.79
N LYS A 160 -9.50 -14.09 30.01
CA LYS A 160 -10.37 -14.21 31.19
C LYS A 160 -11.43 -13.11 31.28
N THR A 161 -11.16 -11.95 30.69
CA THR A 161 -12.05 -10.77 30.69
C THR A 161 -12.98 -10.74 29.48
N ILE A 162 -12.65 -11.47 28.40
CA ILE A 162 -13.56 -11.75 27.30
C ILE A 162 -14.71 -12.62 27.84
N ASP A 163 -15.86 -11.99 28.06
CA ASP A 163 -17.08 -12.68 28.50
C ASP A 163 -17.48 -13.77 27.51
N LYS A 164 -17.51 -15.02 27.97
CA LYS A 164 -17.98 -16.16 27.16
C LYS A 164 -19.48 -16.09 26.80
N ASN A 165 -20.24 -15.20 27.45
CA ASN A 165 -21.69 -15.12 27.38
C ASN A 165 -22.22 -13.84 26.69
N THR A 166 -21.35 -12.93 26.26
CA THR A 166 -21.75 -11.68 25.59
C THR A 166 -21.32 -11.71 24.14
N SER A 167 -22.22 -11.35 23.22
CA SER A 167 -22.04 -11.28 21.76
C SER A 167 -20.96 -10.29 21.26
N CYS A 168 -20.06 -9.82 22.12
CA CYS A 168 -19.02 -8.82 21.86
C CYS A 168 -17.64 -9.47 21.67
N GLN A 169 -17.55 -10.55 20.90
CA GLN A 169 -16.27 -10.91 20.30
C GLN A 169 -16.05 -9.96 19.13
N THR A 170 -15.09 -9.05 19.24
CA THR A 170 -14.69 -8.23 18.09
C THR A 170 -14.18 -9.16 16.99
N GLU A 171 -14.72 -8.99 15.78
CA GLU A 171 -14.36 -9.85 14.65
C GLU A 171 -13.15 -9.32 13.91
N THR A 172 -12.84 -8.03 14.08
CA THR A 172 -11.79 -7.33 13.35
C THR A 172 -10.75 -6.70 14.29
N ALA A 173 -9.52 -6.54 13.79
CA ALA A 173 -8.44 -5.86 14.50
C ALA A 173 -8.78 -4.39 14.84
N ILE A 174 -9.57 -3.72 13.99
CA ILE A 174 -9.97 -2.32 14.18
C ILE A 174 -10.97 -2.22 15.34
N GLU A 175 -12.01 -3.04 15.35
CA GLU A 175 -12.98 -3.07 16.44
C GLU A 175 -12.29 -3.39 17.77
N THR A 176 -11.37 -4.36 17.76
CA THR A 176 -10.58 -4.74 18.94
C THR A 176 -9.78 -3.56 19.47
N LEU A 177 -9.13 -2.80 18.58
CA LEU A 177 -8.32 -1.64 18.96
C LEU A 177 -9.16 -0.49 19.55
N ILE A 178 -10.43 -0.37 19.14
CA ILE A 178 -11.37 0.64 19.65
C ILE A 178 -11.92 0.23 21.02
N SER A 179 -12.19 -1.07 21.22
CA SER A 179 -12.81 -1.57 22.46
C SER A 179 -11.81 -1.77 23.60
N ILE A 180 -10.53 -2.02 23.30
CA ILE A 180 -9.53 -2.38 24.31
C ILE A 180 -9.05 -1.16 25.10
N ASP A 181 -8.88 -1.31 26.42
CA ASP A 181 -8.22 -0.29 27.24
C ASP A 181 -6.71 -0.31 26.98
N GLN A 182 -6.22 0.74 26.31
CA GLN A 182 -4.82 0.87 25.93
C GLN A 182 -3.87 0.99 27.12
N ASN A 183 -4.35 1.45 28.28
CA ASN A 183 -3.53 1.58 29.48
C ASN A 183 -3.36 0.22 30.18
N PHE A 184 -4.37 -0.64 30.09
CA PHE A 184 -4.37 -1.95 30.72
C PHE A 184 -3.72 -3.03 29.82
N TYR A 185 -3.82 -2.87 28.49
CA TYR A 185 -3.24 -3.78 27.49
C TYR A 185 -2.27 -3.08 26.52
N PRO A 186 -1.18 -2.47 27.03
CA PRO A 186 -0.28 -1.68 26.19
C PRO A 186 0.46 -2.53 25.13
N THR A 187 0.87 -3.75 25.44
CA THR A 187 1.60 -4.62 24.50
C THR A 187 0.67 -5.18 23.41
N ILE A 188 -0.53 -5.65 23.75
CA ILE A 188 -1.54 -6.05 22.75
C ILE A 188 -1.89 -4.88 21.84
N THR A 189 -2.12 -3.69 22.41
CA THR A 189 -2.45 -2.47 21.65
C THR A 189 -1.35 -2.11 20.66
N LYS A 190 -0.07 -2.24 21.06
CA LYS A 190 1.09 -2.00 20.18
C LYS A 190 1.04 -2.91 18.94
N TYR A 191 0.85 -4.21 19.13
CA TYR A 191 0.80 -5.16 18.03
C TYR A 191 -0.46 -5.03 17.17
N LEU A 192 -1.62 -4.73 17.77
CA LEU A 192 -2.85 -4.44 17.02
C LEU A 192 -2.71 -3.18 16.15
N LYS A 193 -2.03 -2.14 16.63
CA LYS A 193 -1.71 -0.96 15.81
C LYS A 193 -0.86 -1.34 14.60
N ILE A 194 0.16 -2.17 14.77
CA ILE A 194 0.97 -2.69 13.65
C ILE A 194 0.05 -3.40 12.64
N LEU A 195 -0.78 -4.33 13.10
CA LEU A 195 -1.70 -5.09 12.26
C LEU A 195 -2.66 -4.20 11.46
N VAL A 196 -3.25 -3.17 12.08
CA VAL A 196 -4.17 -2.24 11.41
C VAL A 196 -3.46 -1.31 10.42
N THR A 197 -2.18 -1.00 10.66
CA THR A 197 -1.36 -0.21 9.74
C THR A 197 -0.80 -1.02 8.57
N LEU A 198 -0.87 -2.36 8.63
CA LEU A 198 -0.48 -3.18 7.49
C LEU A 198 -1.35 -2.79 6.29
N PRO A 199 -0.74 -2.66 5.11
CA PRO A 199 -1.49 -2.29 3.92
C PRO A 199 -2.38 -3.47 3.52
N ILE A 200 -3.56 -3.62 4.11
CA ILE A 200 -4.57 -4.60 3.70
C ILE A 200 -5.65 -3.90 2.86
N SER A 201 -5.87 -2.58 3.07
CA SER A 201 -6.81 -1.78 2.30
C SER A 201 -6.12 -0.58 1.60
N VAL A 202 -6.43 -0.37 0.32
CA VAL A 202 -5.71 0.58 -0.58
C VAL A 202 -6.29 2.00 -0.55
N ALA A 203 -7.30 2.27 0.29
CA ALA A 203 -8.11 3.49 0.18
C ALA A 203 -7.31 4.80 0.34
N THR A 204 -6.25 4.80 1.15
CA THR A 204 -5.41 5.98 1.38
C THR A 204 -4.37 6.21 0.27
N ALA A 205 -3.80 5.14 -0.31
CA ALA A 205 -2.81 5.26 -1.37
C ALA A 205 -3.42 5.83 -2.67
N GLU A 206 -4.68 5.50 -2.99
CA GLU A 206 -5.38 5.99 -4.18
C GLU A 206 -5.51 7.52 -4.21
N ARG A 207 -5.70 8.15 -3.03
CA ARG A 207 -5.81 9.62 -2.91
C ARG A 207 -4.50 10.33 -3.22
N SER A 208 -3.37 9.76 -2.80
CA SER A 208 -2.03 10.28 -3.09
C SER A 208 -1.66 10.10 -4.56
N PHE A 209 -1.98 8.96 -5.17
CA PHE A 209 -1.74 8.73 -6.60
C PHE A 209 -2.58 9.63 -7.51
N SER A 210 -3.85 9.86 -7.16
CA SER A 210 -4.72 10.81 -7.86
C SER A 210 -4.14 12.24 -7.82
N SER A 211 -3.62 12.63 -6.65
CA SER A 211 -2.95 13.92 -6.46
C SER A 211 -1.65 14.02 -7.27
N LEU A 212 -0.81 12.99 -7.23
CA LEU A 212 0.42 12.92 -8.01
C LEU A 212 0.14 13.02 -9.52
N ARG A 213 -0.93 12.39 -10.01
CA ARG A 213 -1.33 12.44 -11.43
C ARG A 213 -1.77 13.84 -11.87
N ARG A 214 -2.38 14.63 -10.98
CA ARG A 214 -2.69 16.05 -11.25
C ARG A 214 -1.44 16.92 -11.32
N VAL A 215 -0.48 16.70 -10.41
CA VAL A 215 0.79 17.45 -10.39
C VAL A 215 1.67 17.07 -11.60
N LYS A 216 1.74 15.78 -11.93
CA LYS A 216 2.56 15.21 -13.00
C LYS A 216 1.83 15.25 -14.35
N SER A 217 1.66 16.44 -14.91
CA SER A 217 1.10 16.62 -16.26
C SER A 217 2.13 16.36 -17.37
N TRP A 218 1.69 15.85 -18.53
CA TRP A 218 2.51 15.57 -19.71
C TRP A 218 3.33 16.76 -20.23
N MET A 219 2.84 17.99 -20.06
CA MET A 219 3.54 19.23 -20.45
C MET A 219 4.76 19.56 -19.57
N ARG A 220 4.92 18.94 -18.38
CA ARG A 220 5.97 19.27 -17.40
C ARG A 220 7.17 18.31 -17.48
N SER A 221 7.73 18.14 -18.67
CA SER A 221 8.82 17.18 -18.96
C SER A 221 10.19 17.55 -18.39
N ARG A 222 10.38 18.80 -17.90
CA ARG A 222 11.63 19.29 -17.32
C ARG A 222 11.64 19.30 -15.78
N MET A 223 10.59 18.81 -15.13
CA MET A 223 10.50 18.81 -13.66
C MET A 223 11.45 17.77 -13.05
N LYS A 224 12.29 18.22 -12.12
CA LYS A 224 13.14 17.33 -11.31
C LYS A 224 12.31 16.63 -10.21
N GLN A 225 12.82 15.51 -9.71
CA GLN A 225 12.17 14.71 -8.68
C GLN A 225 11.88 15.53 -7.40
N ASP A 226 12.85 16.29 -6.88
CA ASP A 226 12.67 17.14 -5.69
C ASP A 226 11.49 18.11 -5.81
N ARG A 227 11.32 18.70 -6.99
CA ARG A 227 10.21 19.63 -7.27
C ARG A 227 8.87 18.90 -7.35
N LEU A 228 8.85 17.69 -7.92
CA LEU A 228 7.65 16.88 -7.99
C LEU A 228 7.19 16.47 -6.59
N GLU A 229 8.12 16.01 -5.76
CA GLU A 229 7.85 15.60 -4.38
C GLU A 229 7.33 16.76 -3.54
N GLY A 230 7.99 17.93 -3.61
CA GLY A 230 7.54 19.13 -2.91
C GLY A 230 6.13 19.57 -3.32
N LEU A 231 5.82 19.59 -4.62
CA LEU A 231 4.48 19.94 -5.10
C LEU A 231 3.41 18.89 -4.74
N ALA A 232 3.77 17.61 -4.77
CA ALA A 232 2.87 16.54 -4.37
C ALA A 232 2.52 16.62 -2.88
N LEU A 233 3.52 16.87 -2.03
CA LEU A 233 3.33 17.07 -0.59
C LEU A 233 2.41 18.27 -0.31
N LEU A 234 2.65 19.41 -0.95
CA LEU A 234 1.80 20.59 -0.84
C LEU A 234 0.35 20.32 -1.27
N HIS A 235 0.14 19.53 -2.33
CA HIS A 235 -1.19 19.20 -2.82
C HIS A 235 -1.93 18.21 -1.91
N ILE A 236 -1.23 17.22 -1.36
CA ILE A 236 -1.79 16.20 -0.45
C ILE A 236 -2.12 16.82 0.90
N HIS A 237 -1.22 17.67 1.42
CA HIS A 237 -1.31 18.28 2.75
C HIS A 237 -1.73 19.75 2.70
N ARG A 238 -2.73 20.05 1.86
CA ARG A 238 -3.36 21.39 1.74
C ARG A 238 -3.96 21.92 3.04
N ASP A 239 -4.18 21.04 4.01
CA ASP A 239 -4.80 21.37 5.30
C ASP A 239 -3.76 21.73 6.38
N ILE A 240 -2.47 21.70 6.04
CA ILE A 240 -1.38 22.11 6.94
C ILE A 240 -1.02 23.57 6.63
N ASP A 241 -1.18 24.45 7.61
CA ASP A 241 -0.78 25.85 7.48
C ASP A 241 0.74 25.99 7.37
N ILE A 242 1.18 26.78 6.39
CA ILE A 242 2.59 27.04 6.13
C ILE A 242 2.91 28.45 6.61
N GLU A 243 3.91 28.56 7.48
CA GLU A 243 4.44 29.84 7.94
C GLU A 243 5.18 30.55 6.80
N ILE A 244 4.51 31.51 6.18
CA ILE A 244 4.96 32.18 4.96
C ILE A 244 6.29 32.91 5.19
N GLU A 245 6.46 33.56 6.33
CA GLU A 245 7.67 34.30 6.70
C GLU A 245 8.91 33.40 6.71
N ARG A 246 8.78 32.20 7.28
CA ARG A 246 9.86 31.21 7.31
C ARG A 246 10.23 30.71 5.90
N VAL A 247 9.26 30.62 4.99
CA VAL A 247 9.50 30.28 3.58
C VAL A 247 10.24 31.41 2.88
N ILE A 248 9.84 32.67 3.11
CA ILE A 248 10.52 33.85 2.56
C ILE A 248 11.97 33.91 3.04
N ASP A 249 12.21 33.74 4.33
CA ASP A 249 13.55 33.76 4.93
C ASP A 249 14.44 32.64 4.39
N ARG A 250 13.89 31.43 4.24
CA ARG A 250 14.61 30.31 3.65
C ARG A 250 14.94 30.60 2.18
N PHE A 251 13.98 31.14 1.43
CA PHE A 251 14.18 31.54 0.04
C PHE A 251 15.23 32.67 -0.07
N ALA A 252 15.27 33.61 0.88
CA ALA A 252 16.26 34.69 1.00
C ALA A 252 17.71 34.21 1.11
N LYS A 253 17.93 33.08 1.79
CA LYS A 253 19.26 32.53 2.08
C LYS A 253 19.88 31.73 0.94
N GLU A 254 19.12 31.29 -0.07
CA GLU A 254 19.67 30.55 -1.21
C GLU A 254 20.38 31.47 -2.20
N SER A 255 21.52 31.04 -2.75
CA SER A 255 22.27 31.83 -3.75
C SER A 255 21.49 31.91 -5.07
N ARG A 256 21.39 33.12 -5.63
CA ARG A 256 20.48 33.42 -6.74
C ARG A 256 21.21 33.95 -7.95
N ARG A 257 20.61 33.73 -9.12
CA ARG A 257 21.06 34.33 -10.40
C ARG A 257 20.31 35.63 -10.76
N LEU A 258 19.24 35.97 -10.04
CA LEU A 258 18.40 37.15 -10.27
C LEU A 258 18.13 37.83 -8.92
N GLU A 259 18.28 39.15 -8.88
CA GLU A 259 17.88 39.99 -7.75
C GLU A 259 16.39 40.29 -7.84
N PHE A 260 15.69 40.14 -6.71
CA PHE A 260 14.31 40.59 -6.55
C PHE A 260 14.35 41.85 -5.70
N THR A 261 14.08 42.99 -6.32
CA THR A 261 13.69 44.21 -5.60
C THR A 261 12.25 44.03 -5.17
N LEU A 262 12.02 43.93 -3.86
CA LEU A 262 10.69 44.00 -3.23
C LEU A 262 10.13 45.42 -3.33
#